data_AF-A0A174BZ13-F1
#
_entry.id   AF-A0A174BZ13-F1
#
_cell.length_a   1.000
_cell.length_b   1.000
_cell.length_c   1.000
_cell.angle_alpha   90.00
_cell.angle_beta   90.00
_cell.angle_gamma   90.00
#
_symmetry.space_group_name_H-M   'P 1'
#
loop_
_entity.id
_entity.type
_entity.pdbx_description
1 polymer ?
#
loop_
_entity_poly.entity_id
_entity_poly.type
_entity_poly.pdbx_seq_one_letter_code
_entity_poly.pdbx_strand_id
1 'polypeptide(L)'
;MEQHTYDNESVQELLDWAKKMVETNNYPTERFKINKCTTIIDGKHYLETLIAMISRNWENPTFHPTIEQLWEFREKWENREAHK
;
A
#
# COMPACT_ATOMS: atom_id res chain seq x y z
N MET A 1 10.48 -12.31 -6.64
CA MET A 1 10.24 -10.92 -6.21
C MET A 1 10.24 -10.14 -7.49
N GLU A 2 9.05 -9.78 -7.97
CA GLU A 2 8.94 -8.87 -9.10
C GLU A 2 9.66 -7.57 -8.71
N GLN A 3 10.43 -7.00 -9.63
CA GLN A 3 11.06 -5.71 -9.38
C GLN A 3 9.97 -4.64 -9.49
N HIS A 4 9.61 -4.03 -8.36
CA HIS A 4 8.75 -2.86 -8.38
C HIS A 4 9.48 -1.73 -9.11
N THR A 5 8.78 -1.11 -10.07
CA THR A 5 9.27 0.06 -10.77
C THR A 5 8.68 1.32 -10.13
N TYR A 6 9.40 2.43 -10.28
CA TYR A 6 9.05 3.73 -9.70
C TYR A 6 8.69 4.75 -10.80
N ASP A 7 8.37 4.27 -12.01
CA ASP A 7 7.88 5.11 -13.08
C ASP A 7 6.46 5.63 -12.77
N ASN A 8 6.07 6.68 -13.49
CA ASN A 8 4.81 7.35 -13.24
C ASN A 8 3.60 6.42 -13.36
N GLU A 9 3.59 5.53 -14.36
CA GLU A 9 2.47 4.61 -14.62
C GLU A 9 2.29 3.68 -13.43
N SER A 10 3.37 3.00 -13.02
CA SER A 10 3.35 2.03 -11.92
C SER A 10 2.97 2.67 -10.58
N VAL A 11 3.46 3.88 -10.31
CA VAL A 11 3.10 4.62 -9.09
C VAL A 11 1.65 5.08 -9.11
N GLN A 12 1.14 5.56 -10.25
CA GLN A 12 -0.27 5.96 -10.36
C GLN A 12 -1.20 4.76 -10.21
N GLU A 13 -0.89 3.62 -10.84
CA GLU A 13 -1.69 2.39 -10.67
C GLU A 13 -1.76 1.94 -9.21
N LEU A 14 -0.64 2.02 -8.49
CA LEU A 14 -0.60 1.68 -7.07
C LEU A 14 -1.42 2.66 -6.22
N LEU A 15 -1.36 3.96 -6.52
CA LEU A 15 -2.15 4.98 -5.84
C LEU A 15 -3.65 4.82 -6.12
N ASP A 16 -4.05 4.54 -7.35
CA ASP A 16 -5.45 4.34 -7.71
C ASP A 16 -6.02 3.07 -7.08
N TRP A 17 -5.23 2.00 -7.01
CA TRP A 17 -5.58 0.83 -6.20
C TRP A 17 -5.84 1.24 -4.75
N ALA A 18 -4.89 1.95 -4.10
CA ALA A 18 -5.00 2.32 -2.69
C ALA A 18 -6.22 3.22 -2.41
N LYS A 19 -6.49 4.20 -3.29
CA LYS A 19 -7.69 5.06 -3.20
C LYS A 19 -8.96 4.22 -3.29
N LYS A 20 -9.05 3.31 -4.27
CA LYS A 20 -10.20 2.43 -4.45
C LYS A 20 -10.45 1.56 -3.21
N MET A 21 -9.39 1.09 -2.55
CA MET A 21 -9.51 0.31 -1.30
C MET A 21 -10.14 1.15 -0.19
N VAL A 22 -9.72 2.41 -0.05
CA VAL A 22 -10.32 3.35 0.92
C VAL A 22 -11.78 3.64 0.58
N GLU A 23 -12.10 3.93 -0.68
CA GLU A 23 -13.47 4.23 -1.14
C GLU A 23 -14.43 3.06 -0.94
N THR A 24 -13.97 1.83 -1.21
CA THR A 24 -14.78 0.62 -1.06
C THR A 24 -14.78 0.05 0.36
N ASN A 25 -14.07 0.67 1.30
CA ASN A 25 -13.81 0.16 2.64
C ASN A 25 -13.20 -1.26 2.64
N ASN A 26 -12.46 -1.61 1.58
CA ASN A 26 -11.85 -2.92 1.40
C ASN A 26 -10.43 -2.95 1.98
N TYR A 27 -10.32 -2.79 3.29
CA TYR A 27 -9.04 -2.77 4.00
C TYR A 27 -9.19 -3.50 5.35
N PRO A 28 -8.09 -3.87 6.03
CA PRO A 28 -8.20 -4.56 7.31
C PRO A 28 -8.90 -3.68 8.35
N THR A 29 -10.02 -4.19 8.89
CA THR A 29 -10.74 -3.61 10.02
C THR A 29 -10.25 -4.15 11.37
N GLU A 30 -9.45 -5.23 11.34
CA GLU A 30 -8.79 -5.83 12.49
C GLU A 30 -7.26 -5.72 12.33
N ARG A 31 -6.53 -6.10 13.39
CA ARG A 31 -5.06 -6.10 13.36
C ARG A 31 -4.54 -6.95 12.21
N PHE A 32 -3.81 -6.34 11.29
CA PHE A 32 -3.28 -7.01 10.11
C PHE A 32 -1.76 -6.97 10.10
N LYS A 33 -1.15 -8.16 10.16
CA LYS A 33 0.30 -8.31 10.20
C LYS A 33 0.84 -8.43 8.78
N ILE A 34 1.52 -7.41 8.30
CA ILE A 34 2.16 -7.42 6.98
C ILE A 34 3.43 -8.27 7.03
N ASN A 35 4.28 -8.01 8.02
CA ASN A 35 5.56 -8.70 8.21
C ASN A 35 5.87 -8.87 9.71
N LYS A 36 7.05 -9.41 10.06
CA LYS A 36 7.40 -9.69 11.46
C LYS A 36 7.40 -8.44 12.35
N CYS A 37 7.68 -7.27 11.79
CA CYS A 37 7.86 -6.01 12.51
C CYS A 37 6.68 -5.06 12.38
N THR A 38 5.80 -5.27 11.39
CA THR A 38 4.73 -4.33 11.02
C THR A 38 3.36 -4.94 11.22
N THR A 39 2.58 -4.34 12.11
CA THR A 39 1.16 -4.65 12.32
C THR A 39 0.35 -3.39 12.12
N ILE A 40 -0.57 -3.42 11.16
CA ILE A 40 -1.54 -2.35 10.95
C ILE A 40 -2.65 -2.50 11.98
N ILE A 41 -2.92 -1.40 12.68
CA ILE A 41 -4.00 -1.31 13.67
C ILE A 41 -5.22 -0.61 13.06
N ASP A 42 -4.98 0.42 12.24
CA ASP A 42 -6.01 1.16 11.52
C ASP A 42 -5.69 1.13 10.01
N GLY A 43 -6.41 0.27 9.28
CA GLY A 43 -6.21 0.06 7.85
C GLY A 43 -6.49 1.30 7.01
N LYS A 44 -7.49 2.10 7.39
CA LYS A 44 -7.85 3.31 6.66
C LYS A 44 -6.77 4.36 6.82
N HIS A 45 -6.39 4.67 8.06
CA HIS A 45 -5.39 5.69 8.33
C HIS A 45 -4.02 5.33 7.73
N TYR A 46 -3.67 4.04 7.76
CA TYR A 46 -2.46 3.53 7.12
C TYR A 46 -2.45 3.82 5.60
N LEU A 47 -3.52 3.45 4.89
CA LEU A 47 -3.64 3.69 3.45
C LEU A 47 -3.64 5.19 3.12
N GLU A 48 -4.44 5.99 3.83
CA GLU A 48 -4.49 7.45 3.62
C GLU A 48 -3.12 8.12 3.81
N THR A 49 -2.34 7.66 4.80
CA THR A 49 -0.97 8.15 5.04
C THR A 49 -0.04 7.79 3.89
N LEU A 50 -0.03 6.54 3.43
CA LEU A 50 0.81 6.11 2.31
C LEU A 50 0.44 6.84 1.01
N ILE A 51 -0.86 6.97 0.72
CA ILE A 51 -1.36 7.73 -0.43
C ILE A 51 -0.83 9.16 -0.39
N ALA A 52 -0.94 9.85 0.75
CA ALA A 52 -0.50 11.23 0.89
C ALA A 52 1.02 11.39 0.74
N MET A 53 1.80 10.49 1.32
CA MET A 53 3.27 10.53 1.24
C MET A 53 3.76 10.27 -0.18
N ILE A 54 3.22 9.25 -0.85
CA ILE A 54 3.64 8.86 -2.21
C ILE A 54 3.20 9.94 -3.20
N SER A 55 1.93 10.38 -3.15
CA SER A 55 1.39 11.37 -4.11
C SER A 55 2.21 12.67 -4.15
N ARG A 56 2.86 13.05 -3.05
CA ARG A 56 3.66 14.27 -2.93
C ARG A 56 5.14 14.10 -3.22
N ASN A 57 5.67 12.88 -3.05
CA ASN A 57 7.12 12.69 -2.97
C ASN A 57 7.66 11.56 -3.86
N TRP A 58 6.83 10.85 -4.63
CA TRP A 58 7.24 9.65 -5.36
C TRP A 58 8.42 9.86 -6.33
N GLU A 59 8.56 11.07 -6.90
CA GLU A 59 9.69 11.41 -7.77
C GLU A 59 11.03 11.48 -7.02
N ASN A 60 11.02 11.58 -5.69
CA ASN A 60 12.21 11.60 -4.86
C ASN A 60 12.57 10.18 -4.38
N PRO A 61 13.73 9.63 -4.79
CA PRO A 61 14.15 8.27 -4.42
C PRO A 61 14.22 7.97 -2.92
N THR A 62 14.36 9.01 -2.09
CA THR A 62 14.34 8.87 -0.61
C THR A 62 13.02 8.30 -0.10
N PHE A 63 11.94 8.47 -0.86
CA PHE A 63 10.59 8.01 -0.53
C PHE A 63 10.20 6.68 -1.19
N HIS A 64 11.08 6.08 -2.00
CA HIS A 64 10.84 4.74 -2.56
C HIS A 64 10.50 3.69 -1.49
N PRO A 65 11.09 3.69 -0.27
CA PRO A 65 10.67 2.76 0.78
C PRO A 65 9.18 2.88 1.16
N THR A 66 8.56 4.05 1.01
CA THR A 66 7.12 4.23 1.25
C THR A 66 6.28 3.60 0.12
N ILE A 67 6.78 3.63 -1.12
CA ILE A 67 6.17 2.94 -2.26
C ILE A 67 6.24 1.42 -2.05
N GLU A 68 7.40 0.91 -1.63
CA GLU A 68 7.59 -0.51 -1.27
C GLU A 68 6.63 -0.97 -0.17
N GLN A 69 6.40 -0.14 0.86
CA GLN A 69 5.46 -0.45 1.93
C GLN A 69 4.02 -0.60 1.42
N LEU A 70 3.62 0.18 0.43
CA LEU A 70 2.28 0.08 -0.17
C LEU A 70 2.16 -1.16 -1.07
N TRP A 71 3.21 -1.51 -1.82
CA TRP A 71 3.28 -2.76 -2.57
C TRP A 71 3.19 -3.99 -1.66
N GLU A 72 4.02 -4.05 -0.62
CA GLU A 72 4.02 -5.19 0.32
C GLU A 72 2.64 -5.34 0.98
N PHE A 73 2.01 -4.22 1.35
CA PHE A 73 0.64 -4.23 1.86
C PHE A 73 -0.35 -4.81 0.85
N ARG A 74 -0.31 -4.35 -0.40
CA ARG A 74 -1.18 -4.83 -1.49
C ARG A 74 -1.02 -6.33 -1.70
N GLU A 75 0.21 -6.81 -1.89
CA GLU A 75 0.48 -8.24 -2.09
C GLU A 75 -0.04 -9.09 -0.93
N LYS A 76 0.18 -8.65 0.31
CA LYS A 76 -0.30 -9.38 1.49
C LYS A 76 -1.81 -9.40 1.59
N TRP A 77 -2.46 -8.28 1.29
CA TRP A 77 -3.91 -8.16 1.37
C TRP A 77 -4.60 -8.98 0.28
N GLU A 78 -4.16 -8.86 -0.98
CA GLU A 78 -4.71 -9.61 -2.11
C GLU A 78 -4.52 -11.12 -1.92
N ASN A 79 -3.35 -11.56 -1.44
CA ASN A 79 -3.14 -12.98 -1.08
C ASN A 79 -4.08 -13.45 0.04
N ARG A 80 -4.35 -12.62 1.05
CA ARG A 80 -5.29 -12.99 2.12
C ARG A 80 -6.71 -13.16 1.56
N GLU A 81 -7.19 -12.21 0.76
CA GLU A 81 -8.56 -12.25 0.24
C GLU A 81 -8.73 -13.36 -0.82
N ALA A 82 -7.67 -13.75 -1.55
CA ALA A 82 -7.71 -14.88 -2.47
C ALA A 82 -7.83 -16.25 -1.78
N HIS A 83 -7.44 -16.35 -0.51
CA HIS A 83 -7.44 -17.59 0.29
C HIS A 83 -8.52 -17.62 1.38
N LYS A 84 -9.52 -16.76 1.27
CA LYS A 84 -10.64 -16.61 2.21
C LYS A 84 -11.87 -17.37 1.72
#